data_AF-A0A1A9MAF0-F1
#
_entry.id   AF-A0A1A9MAF0-F1
#
_cell.length_a   1.000
_cell.length_b   1.000
_cell.length_c   1.000
_cell.angle_alpha   90.00
_cell.angle_beta   90.00
_cell.angle_gamma   90.00
#
_symmetry.space_group_name_H-M   'P 1'
#
loop_
_entity.id
_entity.type
_entity.pdbx_description
1 polymer ?
#
loop_
_entity_poly.entity_id
_entity_poly.type
_entity_poly.pdbx_seq_one_letter_code
_entity_poly.pdbx_strand_id
1 'polypeptide(L)'
;MDALGLDKDVDERAIKRAYAARLKVTRPDEDPQGFQRLHEAYQAALAWRRARTSRLDAAASLHGDDDVSSSPIAVEWVIDPPIPKTAPANPAGDDMAARPAARQTPDHVDVIAPPAPVDITATVHDILVQACILTPAALASWLQAQPALWSLQHKPLIGHALANRLFQSRPGMHEDNCTLLVRCFDWDQVGSEVDALALGELRQRMHKHWLLEPAGEQTLHWHLIQRMRLASSTGQARSLVGQLQGAFSWSRLLGAALLPSKVAKVLQLLAAFGHPREPLPAQFNLRRVAFWSALDQAGHANLPRLLVGLARSALVGTAIGLLTLLLTLSSGRMDAVNLSLGLAIATVFAWLSWFGFAALIGWQSQDENMRSSRQAIFWRLAFIPLLVCLGMLLIHLGGQRILGSIVLIPGLILAVRRYMQRARLAFELKGWSLLLLLPIFKMGAVIFVFSEVAALGALVLWIMDTIKHRQTIARTWRAG
;
A
#
# COMPACT_ATOMS: atom_id res chain seq x y z
N MET A 1 -26.26 35.41 16.36
CA MET A 1 -26.79 35.13 17.72
C MET A 1 -28.17 35.78 17.86
N ASP A 2 -28.32 37.08 17.58
CA ASP A 2 -29.64 37.77 17.64
C ASP A 2 -30.69 37.20 16.68
N ALA A 3 -30.29 36.84 15.47
CA ALA A 3 -31.19 36.22 14.49
C ALA A 3 -31.65 34.81 14.87
N LEU A 4 -31.14 34.19 15.95
CA LEU A 4 -31.56 32.88 16.48
C LEU A 4 -32.18 32.98 17.88
N GLY A 5 -32.12 34.15 18.53
CA GLY A 5 -32.64 34.39 19.89
C GLY A 5 -31.90 33.58 20.97
N LEU A 6 -30.61 33.35 20.79
CA LEU A 6 -29.80 32.50 21.70
C LEU A 6 -28.70 33.32 22.38
N ASP A 7 -28.46 33.02 23.66
CA ASP A 7 -27.38 33.61 24.46
C ASP A 7 -26.00 33.14 23.97
N LYS A 8 -24.94 33.87 24.34
CA LYS A 8 -23.57 33.73 23.83
C LYS A 8 -22.83 32.44 24.25
N ASP A 9 -23.38 31.68 25.20
CA ASP A 9 -22.78 30.46 25.77
C ASP A 9 -23.61 29.18 25.50
N VAL A 10 -24.23 29.08 24.31
CA VAL A 10 -25.15 27.99 23.96
C VAL A 10 -24.45 26.83 23.23
N ASP A 11 -24.69 25.60 23.72
CA ASP A 11 -24.14 24.36 23.18
C ASP A 11 -24.65 23.99 21.76
N GLU A 12 -23.85 23.23 21.02
CA GLU A 12 -24.17 22.81 19.63
C GLU A 12 -25.51 22.08 19.51
N ARG A 13 -25.89 21.31 20.54
CA ARG A 13 -27.21 20.64 20.59
C ARG A 13 -28.36 21.63 20.71
N ALA A 14 -28.16 22.74 21.41
CA ALA A 14 -29.16 23.79 21.56
C ALA A 14 -29.26 24.67 20.30
N ILE A 15 -28.15 24.94 19.59
CA ILE A 15 -28.16 25.60 18.27
C ILE A 15 -28.98 24.78 17.26
N LYS A 16 -28.75 23.45 17.21
CA LYS A 16 -29.50 22.53 16.34
C LYS A 16 -30.99 22.46 16.69
N ARG A 17 -31.32 22.45 17.99
CA ARG A 17 -32.71 22.42 18.45
C ARG A 17 -33.45 23.73 18.12
N ALA A 18 -32.81 24.88 18.25
CA ALA A 18 -33.39 26.17 17.90
C ALA A 18 -33.62 26.32 16.38
N TYR A 19 -32.66 25.83 15.58
CA TYR A 19 -32.82 25.76 14.13
C TYR A 19 -34.00 24.85 13.74
N ALA A 20 -34.11 23.65 14.33
CA ALA A 20 -35.22 22.74 14.07
C ALA A 20 -36.60 23.30 14.50
N ALA A 21 -36.64 24.05 15.60
CA ALA A 21 -37.88 24.69 16.06
C ALA A 21 -38.35 25.80 15.09
N ARG A 22 -37.42 26.60 14.55
CA ARG A 22 -37.75 27.66 13.59
C ARG A 22 -38.01 27.13 12.19
N LEU A 23 -37.35 26.05 11.80
CA LEU A 23 -37.60 25.37 10.53
C LEU A 23 -39.01 24.77 10.44
N LYS A 24 -39.62 24.41 11.57
CA LYS A 24 -41.03 23.96 11.61
C LYS A 24 -42.03 25.07 11.31
N VAL A 25 -41.65 26.34 11.52
CA VAL A 25 -42.51 27.51 11.31
C VAL A 25 -42.27 28.13 9.92
N THR A 26 -41.04 28.08 9.42
CA THR A 26 -40.69 28.58 8.08
C THR A 26 -40.80 27.46 7.05
N ARG A 27 -41.97 27.31 6.40
CA ARG A 27 -42.13 26.36 5.29
C ARG A 27 -41.37 26.87 4.05
N PRO A 28 -40.47 26.08 3.43
CA PRO A 28 -39.68 26.50 2.27
C PRO A 28 -40.49 26.92 1.05
N ASP A 29 -41.74 26.46 0.96
CA ASP A 29 -42.64 26.74 -0.17
C ASP A 29 -43.22 28.17 -0.13
N GLU A 30 -43.20 28.84 1.03
CA GLU A 30 -43.78 30.19 1.20
C GLU A 30 -42.73 31.32 1.24
N ASP A 31 -41.49 31.06 1.70
CA ASP A 31 -40.40 32.06 1.70
C ASP A 31 -39.00 31.43 1.54
N PRO A 32 -38.53 31.25 0.28
CA PRO A 32 -37.20 30.71 -0.02
C PRO A 32 -36.05 31.59 0.51
N GLN A 33 -36.23 32.92 0.51
CA GLN A 33 -35.20 33.86 0.96
C GLN A 33 -35.10 33.90 2.50
N GLY A 34 -36.21 33.70 3.20
CA GLY A 34 -36.27 33.54 4.66
C GLY A 34 -35.58 32.25 5.12
N PHE A 35 -35.79 31.14 4.39
CA PHE A 35 -35.10 29.87 4.67
C PHE A 35 -33.58 29.99 4.48
N GLN A 36 -33.13 30.63 3.39
CA GLN A 36 -31.70 30.80 3.13
C GLN A 36 -31.02 31.66 4.22
N ARG A 37 -31.65 32.77 4.62
CA ARG A 37 -31.16 33.61 5.73
C ARG A 37 -31.09 32.85 7.06
N LEU A 38 -32.08 32.00 7.35
CA LEU A 38 -32.07 31.17 8.56
C LEU A 38 -30.98 30.09 8.52
N HIS A 39 -30.75 29.49 7.35
CA HIS A 39 -29.73 28.45 7.16
C HIS A 39 -28.31 29.02 7.25
N GLU A 40 -28.06 30.18 6.63
CA GLU A 40 -26.79 30.90 6.73
C GLU A 40 -26.48 31.30 8.17
N ALA A 41 -27.48 31.81 8.91
CA ALA A 41 -27.33 32.15 10.33
C ALA A 41 -27.00 30.91 11.20
N TYR A 42 -27.59 29.75 10.89
CA TYR A 42 -27.28 28.48 11.55
C TYR A 42 -25.85 28.00 11.25
N GLN A 43 -25.43 28.03 9.97
CA GLN A 43 -24.07 27.63 9.59
C GLN A 43 -23.02 28.55 10.23
N ALA A 44 -23.26 29.87 10.25
CA ALA A 44 -22.37 30.84 10.88
C ALA A 44 -22.23 30.59 12.40
N ALA A 45 -23.33 30.28 13.09
CA ALA A 45 -23.31 29.96 14.52
C ALA A 45 -22.53 28.66 14.81
N LEU A 46 -22.68 27.63 13.97
CA LEU A 46 -21.97 26.36 14.11
C LEU A 46 -20.47 26.51 13.83
N ALA A 47 -20.11 27.28 12.81
CA ALA A 47 -18.72 27.59 12.48
C ALA A 47 -18.03 28.38 13.60
N TRP A 48 -18.71 29.37 14.17
CA TRP A 48 -18.20 30.14 15.31
C TRP A 48 -17.95 29.26 16.54
N ARG A 49 -18.86 28.34 16.86
CA ARG A 49 -18.70 27.40 17.97
C ARG A 49 -17.54 26.43 17.75
N ARG A 50 -17.42 25.86 16.55
CA ARG A 50 -16.29 24.97 16.20
C ARG A 50 -14.95 25.70 16.29
N ALA A 51 -14.87 26.93 15.77
CA ALA A 51 -13.66 27.75 15.88
C ALA A 51 -13.31 28.09 17.35
N ARG A 52 -14.31 28.27 18.22
CA ARG A 52 -14.12 28.48 19.67
C ARG A 52 -13.60 27.21 20.36
N THR A 53 -14.19 26.05 20.08
CA THR A 53 -13.76 24.76 20.63
C THR A 53 -12.34 24.43 20.17
N SER A 54 -12.02 24.52 18.88
CA SER A 54 -10.65 24.27 18.39
C SER A 54 -9.62 25.24 18.97
N ARG A 55 -10.00 26.48 19.30
CA ARG A 55 -9.12 27.45 19.95
C ARG A 55 -8.92 27.17 21.45
N LEU A 56 -9.91 26.56 22.10
CA LEU A 56 -9.82 26.05 23.47
C LEU A 56 -9.02 24.74 23.53
N ASP A 57 -9.20 23.84 22.56
CA ASP A 57 -8.45 22.58 22.43
C ASP A 57 -6.98 22.87 22.11
N ALA A 58 -6.68 23.86 21.25
CA ALA A 58 -5.32 24.30 20.98
C ALA A 58 -4.65 24.95 22.21
N ALA A 59 -5.42 25.58 23.10
CA ALA A 59 -4.93 26.10 24.38
C ALA A 59 -4.76 24.99 25.44
N ALA A 60 -5.59 23.95 25.42
CA ALA A 60 -5.49 22.78 26.29
C ALA A 60 -4.37 21.81 25.86
N SER A 61 -4.04 21.74 24.57
CA SER A 61 -2.98 20.89 24.00
C SER A 61 -1.54 21.29 24.40
N LEU A 62 -1.37 22.36 25.19
CA LEU A 62 -0.11 22.70 25.85
C LEU A 62 0.09 21.98 27.19
N HIS A 63 -0.89 21.21 27.68
CA HIS A 63 -0.79 20.40 28.91
C HIS A 63 -1.44 19.01 28.71
N GLY A 64 -0.59 18.01 28.40
CA GLY A 64 -0.62 16.61 28.85
C GLY A 64 -1.90 15.76 28.82
N ASP A 65 -1.83 14.71 27.99
CA ASP A 65 -2.31 13.32 28.14
C ASP A 65 -3.80 12.90 28.20
N ASP A 66 -3.99 11.73 27.56
CA ASP A 66 -4.98 10.64 27.73
C ASP A 66 -6.34 10.60 26.96
N ASP A 67 -6.34 9.67 25.99
CA ASP A 67 -7.27 8.55 25.70
C ASP A 67 -8.79 8.74 25.45
N VAL A 68 -9.30 7.77 24.66
CA VAL A 68 -10.67 7.23 24.54
C VAL A 68 -11.45 7.53 23.24
N SER A 69 -11.41 6.52 22.37
CA SER A 69 -12.53 5.78 21.74
C SER A 69 -13.86 6.49 21.43
N SER A 70 -14.30 6.43 20.16
CA SER A 70 -15.73 6.45 19.83
C SER A 70 -16.04 5.58 18.60
N SER A 71 -17.00 4.67 18.81
CA SER A 71 -17.63 3.80 17.80
C SER A 71 -18.83 4.53 17.17
N PRO A 72 -19.18 4.29 15.89
CA PRO A 72 -20.25 5.01 15.22
C PRO A 72 -21.64 4.38 15.49
N ILE A 73 -22.61 5.21 15.83
CA ILE A 73 -24.04 4.83 15.91
C ILE A 73 -24.72 5.21 14.60
N ALA A 74 -25.31 4.22 13.93
CA ALA A 74 -26.21 4.38 12.79
C ALA A 74 -27.57 4.92 13.25
N VAL A 75 -28.13 5.87 12.49
CA VAL A 75 -29.55 6.25 12.62
C VAL A 75 -30.17 6.11 11.24
N GLU A 76 -31.05 5.13 11.15
CA GLU A 76 -31.86 4.72 9.99
C GLU A 76 -33.10 5.63 9.90
N TRP A 77 -33.42 6.11 8.69
CA TRP A 77 -34.61 6.91 8.44
C TRP A 77 -35.54 6.15 7.50
N VAL A 78 -36.67 5.68 8.05
CA VAL A 78 -37.76 5.03 7.33
C VAL A 78 -38.81 6.10 7.00
N ILE A 79 -39.20 6.20 5.73
CA ILE A 79 -40.40 6.94 5.30
C ILE A 79 -41.24 6.01 4.42
N ASP A 80 -42.43 5.66 4.89
CA ASP A 80 -43.50 5.08 4.08
C ASP A 80 -44.29 6.20 3.37
N PRO A 81 -44.72 6.02 2.10
CA PRO A 81 -45.71 6.87 1.45
C PRO A 81 -47.13 6.27 1.58
N PRO A 82 -48.21 7.07 1.82
CA PRO A 82 -49.57 6.57 1.71
C PRO A 82 -50.09 6.72 0.27
N ILE A 83 -50.56 5.60 -0.28
CA ILE A 83 -51.37 5.51 -1.49
C ILE A 83 -52.84 5.76 -1.12
N PRO A 84 -53.61 6.59 -1.84
CA PRO A 84 -55.07 6.51 -1.82
C PRO A 84 -55.60 5.66 -2.99
N LYS A 85 -56.36 4.61 -2.67
CA LYS A 85 -57.10 3.78 -3.62
C LYS A 85 -58.57 4.21 -3.74
N THR A 86 -59.03 4.19 -4.99
CA THR A 86 -60.35 3.74 -5.52
C THR A 86 -61.65 4.54 -5.31
N ALA A 87 -62.16 4.96 -6.48
CA ALA A 87 -63.53 5.05 -7.04
C ALA A 87 -64.66 4.24 -6.35
N PRO A 88 -65.97 4.49 -6.66
CA PRO A 88 -66.53 3.96 -7.93
C PRO A 88 -67.72 4.73 -8.56
N ALA A 89 -68.06 4.24 -9.77
CA ALA A 89 -69.41 4.06 -10.35
C ALA A 89 -70.01 5.16 -11.24
N ASN A 90 -70.07 4.80 -12.53
CA ASN A 90 -70.96 5.27 -13.59
C ASN A 90 -72.43 4.88 -13.30
N PRO A 91 -73.41 5.50 -13.97
CA PRO A 91 -74.13 4.71 -14.98
C PRO A 91 -74.47 5.48 -16.27
N ALA A 92 -74.82 4.67 -17.27
CA ALA A 92 -75.09 4.99 -18.66
C ALA A 92 -76.30 5.92 -18.90
N GLY A 93 -76.27 6.55 -20.08
CA GLY A 93 -77.40 7.23 -20.72
C GLY A 93 -77.02 7.65 -22.13
N ASP A 94 -77.50 6.90 -23.11
CA ASP A 94 -77.47 7.22 -24.54
C ASP A 94 -78.13 8.57 -24.81
N ASP A 95 -77.57 9.36 -25.74
CA ASP A 95 -78.42 9.94 -26.79
C ASP A 95 -77.63 10.58 -27.95
N MET A 96 -78.31 10.50 -29.08
CA MET A 96 -77.93 10.71 -30.46
C MET A 96 -77.75 12.19 -30.85
N ALA A 97 -77.00 12.40 -31.94
CA ALA A 97 -77.09 13.51 -32.90
C ALA A 97 -76.51 14.88 -32.52
N ALA A 98 -75.42 15.26 -33.18
CA ALA A 98 -75.44 16.27 -34.25
C ALA A 98 -74.01 16.72 -34.60
N ARG A 99 -73.62 16.46 -35.86
CA ARG A 99 -72.48 17.11 -36.53
C ARG A 99 -72.90 18.53 -36.90
N PRO A 100 -72.01 19.54 -36.80
CA PRO A 100 -71.73 20.28 -38.02
C PRO A 100 -70.27 20.70 -38.21
N ALA A 101 -69.87 20.63 -39.48
CA ALA A 101 -69.06 21.58 -40.23
C ALA A 101 -67.75 22.15 -39.63
N ALA A 102 -66.65 21.62 -40.16
CA ALA A 102 -65.52 22.35 -40.73
C ALA A 102 -65.11 23.69 -40.08
N ARG A 103 -64.07 23.65 -39.25
CA ARG A 103 -63.05 24.70 -39.22
C ARG A 103 -61.71 24.09 -39.58
N GLN A 104 -61.18 24.52 -40.71
CA GLN A 104 -59.80 24.30 -41.12
C GLN A 104 -58.92 25.20 -40.23
N THR A 105 -58.23 24.61 -39.26
CA THR A 105 -57.06 25.22 -38.62
C THR A 105 -55.84 24.88 -39.47
N PRO A 106 -54.97 25.85 -39.80
CA PRO A 106 -53.73 25.59 -40.53
C PRO A 106 -52.85 24.63 -39.73
N ASP A 107 -52.62 23.47 -40.33
CA ASP A 107 -51.74 22.41 -39.89
C ASP A 107 -50.29 22.87 -40.13
N HIS A 108 -49.65 23.41 -39.10
CA HIS A 108 -48.20 23.45 -38.95
C HIS A 108 -47.87 23.62 -37.46
N VAL A 109 -48.19 22.59 -36.69
CA VAL A 109 -47.35 22.29 -35.52
C VAL A 109 -46.18 21.52 -36.11
N ASP A 110 -45.01 22.16 -36.16
CA ASP A 110 -43.75 21.44 -36.32
C ASP A 110 -43.68 20.42 -35.19
N VAL A 111 -44.10 19.19 -35.49
CA VAL A 111 -43.77 18.02 -34.69
C VAL A 111 -42.26 17.92 -34.79
N ILE A 112 -41.57 18.50 -33.81
CA ILE A 112 -40.17 18.18 -33.54
C ILE A 112 -40.15 16.67 -33.44
N ALA A 113 -39.60 16.02 -34.47
CA ALA A 113 -39.36 14.59 -34.45
C ALA A 113 -38.68 14.26 -33.10
N PRO A 114 -39.15 13.26 -32.34
CA PRO A 114 -38.50 12.92 -31.08
C PRO A 114 -37.00 12.73 -31.38
N PRO A 115 -36.09 13.40 -30.64
CA PRO A 115 -34.67 13.26 -30.88
C PRO A 115 -34.36 11.76 -30.86
N ALA A 116 -33.60 11.29 -31.86
CA ALA A 116 -33.22 9.89 -31.98
C ALA A 116 -32.77 9.37 -30.61
N PRO A 117 -33.19 8.14 -30.20
CA PRO A 117 -32.87 7.63 -28.87
C PRO A 117 -31.34 7.67 -28.68
N VAL A 118 -30.88 8.53 -27.78
CA VAL A 118 -29.46 8.65 -27.49
C VAL A 118 -29.02 7.35 -26.84
N ASP A 119 -28.19 6.58 -27.54
CA ASP A 119 -27.59 5.38 -26.98
C ASP A 119 -26.54 5.78 -25.94
N ILE A 120 -26.95 5.70 -24.67
CA ILE A 120 -26.12 6.01 -23.51
C ILE A 120 -24.87 5.11 -23.50
N THR A 121 -24.98 3.84 -23.88
CA THR A 121 -23.86 2.90 -23.82
C THR A 121 -22.81 3.21 -24.87
N ALA A 122 -23.24 3.51 -26.10
CA ALA A 122 -22.35 3.96 -27.17
C ALA A 122 -21.65 5.27 -26.80
N THR A 123 -22.40 6.24 -26.26
CA THR A 123 -21.85 7.54 -25.83
C THR A 123 -20.79 7.37 -24.73
N VAL A 124 -21.06 6.52 -23.73
CA VAL A 124 -20.10 6.20 -22.66
C VAL A 124 -18.84 5.53 -23.23
N HIS A 125 -19.00 4.61 -24.17
CA HIS A 125 -17.87 3.96 -24.83
C HIS A 125 -16.98 4.96 -25.57
N ASP A 126 -17.60 5.85 -26.36
CA ASP A 126 -16.90 6.89 -27.11
C ASP A 126 -16.15 7.86 -26.19
N ILE A 127 -16.79 8.31 -25.10
CA ILE A 127 -16.14 9.17 -24.10
C ILE A 127 -14.91 8.48 -23.52
N LEU A 128 -15.00 7.19 -23.18
CA LEU A 128 -13.87 6.44 -22.62
C LEU A 128 -12.72 6.30 -23.62
N VAL A 129 -13.03 5.93 -24.86
CA VAL A 129 -12.02 5.76 -25.92
C VAL A 129 -11.30 7.08 -26.17
N GLN A 130 -12.04 8.19 -26.29
CA GLN A 130 -11.45 9.50 -26.53
C GLN A 130 -10.66 10.01 -25.32
N ALA A 131 -11.12 9.75 -24.09
CA ALA A 131 -10.40 10.14 -22.88
C ALA A 131 -9.06 9.41 -22.69
N CYS A 132 -8.89 8.22 -23.28
CA CYS A 132 -7.62 7.49 -23.27
C CYS A 132 -6.63 7.96 -24.35
N ILE A 133 -7.11 8.54 -25.46
CA ILE A 133 -6.29 8.87 -26.63
C ILE A 133 -5.95 10.36 -26.70
N LEU A 134 -6.91 11.24 -26.37
CA LEU A 134 -6.77 12.68 -26.55
C LEU A 134 -5.94 13.34 -25.45
N THR A 135 -5.31 14.46 -25.81
CA THR A 135 -4.66 15.36 -24.83
C THR A 135 -5.73 16.08 -23.98
N PRO A 136 -5.41 16.58 -22.77
CA PRO A 136 -6.39 17.22 -21.90
C PRO A 136 -7.14 18.39 -22.56
N ALA A 137 -6.43 19.21 -23.32
CA ALA A 137 -7.03 20.34 -24.03
C ALA A 137 -8.00 19.89 -25.15
N ALA A 138 -7.63 18.86 -25.92
CA ALA A 138 -8.47 18.32 -26.98
C ALA A 138 -9.68 17.55 -26.43
N LEU A 139 -9.52 16.87 -25.30
CA LEU A 139 -10.62 16.21 -24.61
C LEU A 139 -11.63 17.23 -24.09
N ALA A 140 -11.17 18.33 -23.49
CA ALA A 140 -12.04 19.39 -22.99
C ALA A 140 -12.89 20.02 -24.11
N SER A 141 -12.29 20.32 -25.27
CA SER A 141 -13.02 20.85 -26.42
C SER A 141 -13.99 19.82 -27.01
N TRP A 142 -13.58 18.56 -27.11
CA TRP A 142 -14.42 17.48 -27.60
C TRP A 142 -15.64 17.24 -26.70
N LEU A 143 -15.46 17.23 -25.37
CA LEU A 143 -16.57 17.08 -24.41
C LEU A 143 -17.58 18.23 -24.53
N GLN A 144 -17.12 19.47 -24.75
CA GLN A 144 -18.02 20.62 -24.96
C GLN A 144 -18.82 20.49 -26.26
N ALA A 145 -18.25 19.89 -27.30
CA ALA A 145 -18.90 19.71 -28.60
C ALA A 145 -19.98 18.62 -28.61
N GLN A 146 -20.10 17.78 -27.56
CA GLN A 146 -21.04 16.67 -27.52
C GLN A 146 -22.46 17.09 -27.12
N PRO A 147 -23.47 17.04 -28.02
CA PRO A 147 -24.83 17.52 -27.72
C PRO A 147 -25.52 16.73 -26.60
N ALA A 148 -25.21 15.45 -26.45
CA ALA A 148 -25.78 14.57 -25.42
C ALA A 148 -25.47 15.04 -23.98
N LEU A 149 -24.34 15.72 -23.78
CA LEU A 149 -23.89 16.21 -22.46
C LEU A 149 -24.57 17.53 -22.04
N TRP A 150 -25.30 18.19 -22.96
CA TRP A 150 -26.03 19.43 -22.67
C TRP A 150 -27.45 19.16 -22.16
N SER A 151 -27.94 17.93 -22.31
CA SER A 151 -29.26 17.55 -21.84
C SER A 151 -29.27 17.30 -20.32
N LEU A 152 -30.17 17.98 -19.62
CA LEU A 152 -30.37 17.85 -18.17
C LEU A 152 -30.75 16.42 -17.73
N GLN A 153 -31.38 15.64 -18.61
CA GLN A 153 -31.80 14.27 -18.31
C GLN A 153 -30.73 13.23 -18.66
N HIS A 154 -30.02 13.41 -19.77
CA HIS A 154 -29.05 12.41 -20.26
C HIS A 154 -27.69 12.54 -19.56
N LYS A 155 -27.25 13.76 -19.19
CA LYS A 155 -25.95 13.98 -18.56
C LYS A 155 -25.75 13.18 -17.26
N PRO A 156 -26.71 13.12 -16.31
CA PRO A 156 -26.57 12.31 -15.11
C PRO A 156 -26.53 10.79 -15.39
N LEU A 157 -27.38 10.32 -16.33
CA LEU A 157 -27.43 8.90 -16.71
C LEU A 157 -26.12 8.45 -17.37
N ILE A 158 -25.57 9.26 -18.28
CA ILE A 158 -24.26 9.05 -18.89
C ILE A 158 -23.17 9.07 -17.81
N GLY A 159 -23.23 10.02 -16.87
CA GLY A 159 -22.29 10.12 -15.76
C GLY A 159 -22.27 8.86 -14.88
N HIS A 160 -23.43 8.37 -14.45
CA HIS A 160 -23.52 7.16 -13.64
C HIS A 160 -23.02 5.92 -14.39
N ALA A 161 -23.42 5.74 -15.65
CA ALA A 161 -22.97 4.63 -16.49
C ALA A 161 -21.45 4.70 -16.75
N LEU A 162 -20.90 5.89 -16.98
CA LEU A 162 -19.47 6.13 -17.15
C LEU A 162 -18.69 5.82 -15.88
N ALA A 163 -19.15 6.29 -14.71
CA ALA A 163 -18.52 6.00 -13.43
C ALA A 163 -18.46 4.49 -13.17
N ASN A 164 -19.59 3.79 -13.32
CA ASN A 164 -19.64 2.32 -13.18
C ASN A 164 -18.67 1.63 -14.14
N ARG A 165 -18.60 2.08 -15.39
CA ARG A 165 -17.69 1.49 -16.37
C ARG A 165 -16.22 1.75 -16.01
N LEU A 166 -15.88 2.93 -15.54
CA LEU A 166 -14.52 3.27 -15.07
C LEU A 166 -14.09 2.40 -13.88
N PHE A 167 -14.97 2.18 -12.90
CA PHE A 167 -14.68 1.31 -11.75
C PHE A 167 -14.50 -0.16 -12.15
N GLN A 168 -15.19 -0.61 -13.20
CA GLN A 168 -15.10 -1.96 -13.75
C GLN A 168 -13.86 -2.17 -14.63
N SER A 169 -13.64 -1.32 -15.64
CA SER A 169 -12.59 -1.52 -16.66
C SER A 169 -11.25 -0.91 -16.29
N ARG A 170 -11.23 0.18 -15.52
CA ARG A 170 -10.03 0.87 -15.00
C ARG A 170 -8.96 1.11 -16.08
N PRO A 171 -9.30 1.79 -17.19
CA PRO A 171 -8.37 1.96 -18.30
C PRO A 171 -7.19 2.85 -17.91
N GLY A 172 -6.07 2.73 -18.63
CA GLY A 172 -4.98 3.70 -18.54
C GLY A 172 -5.48 5.06 -19.01
N MET A 173 -5.47 6.07 -18.13
CA MET A 173 -5.86 7.43 -18.46
C MET A 173 -4.95 8.44 -17.77
N HIS A 174 -4.67 9.55 -18.45
CA HIS A 174 -3.95 10.68 -17.87
C HIS A 174 -4.71 11.27 -16.67
N GLU A 175 -4.00 11.73 -15.63
CA GLU A 175 -4.62 12.27 -14.41
C GLU A 175 -5.50 13.50 -14.71
N ASP A 176 -5.02 14.40 -15.56
CA ASP A 176 -5.78 15.57 -16.02
C ASP A 176 -7.05 15.20 -16.79
N ASN A 177 -7.01 14.17 -17.65
CA ASN A 177 -8.20 13.71 -18.38
C ASN A 177 -9.26 13.18 -17.42
N CYS A 178 -8.84 12.41 -16.41
CA CYS A 178 -9.73 11.94 -15.35
C CYS A 178 -10.31 13.12 -14.55
N THR A 179 -9.48 14.12 -14.23
CA THR A 179 -9.92 15.33 -13.50
C THR A 179 -10.93 16.14 -14.32
N LEU A 180 -10.77 16.22 -15.65
CA LEU A 180 -11.76 16.82 -16.54
C LEU A 180 -13.09 16.08 -16.53
N LEU A 181 -13.08 14.74 -16.54
CA LEU A 181 -14.31 13.94 -16.42
C LEU A 181 -15.00 14.15 -15.07
N VAL A 182 -14.24 14.11 -13.97
CA VAL A 182 -14.75 14.38 -12.61
C VAL A 182 -15.45 15.73 -12.55
N ARG A 183 -14.82 16.77 -13.11
CA ARG A 183 -15.38 18.13 -13.16
C ARG A 183 -16.56 18.25 -14.12
N CYS A 184 -16.56 17.51 -15.23
CA CYS A 184 -17.65 17.54 -16.21
C CYS A 184 -18.95 16.98 -15.63
N PHE A 185 -18.87 15.93 -14.83
CA PHE A 185 -20.01 15.24 -14.22
C PHE A 185 -20.22 15.56 -12.73
N ASP A 186 -19.51 16.55 -12.18
CA ASP A 186 -19.66 17.04 -10.80
C ASP A 186 -19.48 15.93 -9.74
N TRP A 187 -18.59 14.95 -9.98
CA TRP A 187 -18.34 13.84 -9.06
C TRP A 187 -17.56 14.23 -7.80
N ASP A 188 -17.02 15.45 -7.74
CA ASP A 188 -16.28 15.99 -6.60
C ASP A 188 -17.17 16.80 -5.62
N GLN A 189 -18.45 17.01 -5.95
CA GLN A 189 -19.39 17.76 -5.11
C GLN A 189 -19.99 16.91 -3.98
N VAL A 190 -20.28 17.57 -2.85
CA VAL A 190 -20.93 16.96 -1.68
C VAL A 190 -22.36 16.55 -2.05
N GLY A 191 -22.64 15.24 -2.08
CA GLY A 191 -23.93 14.68 -2.50
C GLY A 191 -23.89 13.88 -3.80
N SER A 192 -22.71 13.74 -4.43
CA SER A 192 -22.51 12.79 -5.53
C SER A 192 -22.73 11.35 -5.06
N GLU A 193 -23.27 10.50 -5.93
CA GLU A 193 -23.41 9.05 -5.69
C GLU A 193 -22.06 8.33 -5.63
N VAL A 194 -20.98 8.97 -6.10
CA VAL A 194 -19.64 8.40 -6.17
C VAL A 194 -18.83 8.75 -4.92
N ASP A 195 -18.28 7.74 -4.24
CA ASP A 195 -17.38 7.95 -3.10
C ASP A 195 -16.08 8.67 -3.52
N ALA A 196 -15.82 9.83 -2.90
CA ALA A 196 -14.65 10.66 -3.17
C ALA A 196 -13.32 9.94 -2.88
N LEU A 197 -13.28 9.06 -1.87
CA LEU A 197 -12.08 8.28 -1.56
C LEU A 197 -11.83 7.22 -2.66
N ALA A 198 -12.87 6.47 -3.01
CA ALA A 198 -12.81 5.47 -4.09
C ALA A 198 -12.42 6.11 -5.44
N LEU A 199 -12.91 7.32 -5.73
CA LEU A 199 -12.56 8.08 -6.92
C LEU A 199 -11.08 8.50 -6.92
N GLY A 200 -10.55 8.92 -5.77
CA GLY A 200 -9.13 9.23 -5.60
C GLY A 200 -8.23 8.02 -5.86
N GLU A 201 -8.58 6.85 -5.29
CA GLU A 201 -7.86 5.60 -5.55
C GLU A 201 -7.95 5.18 -7.03
N LEU A 202 -9.13 5.29 -7.63
CA LEU A 202 -9.35 4.96 -9.04
C LEU A 202 -8.47 5.83 -9.95
N ARG A 203 -8.42 7.15 -9.71
CA ARG A 203 -7.58 8.09 -10.46
C ARG A 203 -6.11 7.71 -10.38
N GLN A 204 -5.60 7.44 -9.17
CA GLN A 204 -4.22 7.02 -8.98
C GLN A 204 -3.91 5.71 -9.71
N ARG A 205 -4.82 4.73 -9.68
CA ARG A 205 -4.64 3.46 -10.38
C ARG A 205 -4.65 3.61 -11.89
N MET A 206 -5.58 4.39 -12.44
CA MET A 206 -5.67 4.64 -13.89
C MET A 206 -4.42 5.39 -14.38
N HIS A 207 -3.95 6.38 -13.62
CA HIS A 207 -2.72 7.09 -13.93
C HIS A 207 -1.48 6.18 -13.90
N LYS A 208 -1.35 5.32 -12.88
CA LYS A 208 -0.26 4.32 -12.81
C LYS A 208 -0.26 3.36 -13.99
N HIS A 209 -1.42 2.93 -14.48
CA HIS A 209 -1.51 2.10 -15.68
C HIS A 209 -1.08 2.86 -16.93
N TRP A 210 -1.55 4.11 -17.08
CA TRP A 210 -1.19 4.98 -18.19
C TRP A 210 0.32 5.26 -18.27
N LEU A 211 0.99 5.44 -17.13
CA LEU A 211 2.44 5.63 -17.08
C LEU A 211 3.24 4.48 -17.72
N LEU A 212 2.67 3.26 -17.75
CA LEU A 212 3.31 2.10 -18.34
C LEU A 212 2.97 1.89 -19.82
N GLU A 213 1.98 2.63 -20.34
CA GLU A 213 1.60 2.62 -21.76
C GLU A 213 2.53 3.48 -22.62
N PRO A 214 2.59 3.25 -23.95
CA PRO A 214 3.45 4.03 -24.85
C PRO A 214 3.18 5.55 -24.78
N ALA A 215 1.93 5.95 -24.54
CA ALA A 215 1.55 7.36 -24.40
C ALA A 215 2.13 8.01 -23.13
N GLY A 216 2.29 7.24 -22.04
CA GLY A 216 2.80 7.73 -20.76
C GLY A 216 4.30 7.53 -20.54
N GLU A 217 5.01 6.88 -21.48
CA GLU A 217 6.44 6.55 -21.34
C GLU A 217 7.30 7.79 -21.07
N GLN A 218 7.01 8.91 -21.74
CA GLN A 218 7.77 10.16 -21.57
C GLN A 218 7.60 10.74 -20.16
N THR A 219 6.36 10.76 -19.65
CA THR A 219 6.05 11.25 -18.30
C THR A 219 6.64 10.34 -17.24
N LEU A 220 6.61 9.02 -17.44
CA LEU A 220 7.27 8.07 -16.56
C LEU A 220 8.78 8.30 -16.52
N HIS A 221 9.43 8.45 -17.67
CA HIS A 221 10.86 8.75 -17.74
C HIS A 221 11.22 10.04 -17.02
N TRP A 222 10.43 11.09 -17.21
CA TRP A 222 10.60 12.35 -16.49
C TRP A 222 10.51 12.15 -14.96
N HIS A 223 9.50 11.41 -14.47
CA HIS A 223 9.37 11.10 -13.05
C HIS A 223 10.55 10.29 -12.51
N LEU A 224 11.05 9.31 -13.24
CA LEU A 224 12.17 8.47 -12.82
C LEU A 224 13.49 9.25 -12.75
N ILE A 225 13.69 10.21 -13.63
CA ILE A 225 14.91 11.03 -13.69
C ILE A 225 14.84 12.18 -12.68
N GLN A 226 13.79 12.98 -12.73
CA GLN A 226 13.70 14.23 -11.97
C GLN A 226 13.18 14.04 -10.55
N ARG A 227 12.09 13.29 -10.40
CA ARG A 227 11.39 13.15 -9.11
C ARG A 227 12.02 12.07 -8.23
N MET A 228 12.23 10.88 -8.77
CA MET A 228 12.76 9.75 -8.01
C MET A 228 14.29 9.63 -8.06
N ARG A 229 14.97 10.33 -8.99
CA ARG A 229 16.43 10.27 -9.21
C ARG A 229 16.97 8.84 -9.37
N LEU A 230 16.15 7.94 -9.90
CA LEU A 230 16.49 6.52 -10.11
C LEU A 230 17.32 6.31 -11.37
N ALA A 231 17.08 7.13 -12.39
CA ALA A 231 17.76 7.06 -13.68
C ALA A 231 18.44 8.39 -14.02
N SER A 232 19.58 8.33 -14.71
CA SER A 232 20.25 9.53 -15.24
C SER A 232 19.96 9.78 -16.71
N SER A 233 19.36 8.80 -17.41
CA SER A 233 19.01 8.91 -18.83
C SER A 233 17.73 8.15 -19.15
N THR A 234 17.08 8.51 -20.26
CA THR A 234 15.87 7.85 -20.77
C THR A 234 16.12 6.37 -21.07
N GLY A 235 17.31 6.01 -21.58
CA GLY A 235 17.70 4.62 -21.79
C GLY A 235 17.81 3.81 -20.50
N GLN A 236 18.34 4.40 -19.42
CA GLN A 236 18.35 3.75 -18.10
C GLN A 236 16.95 3.58 -17.53
N ALA A 237 16.08 4.58 -17.69
CA ALA A 237 14.69 4.52 -17.25
C ALA A 237 13.92 3.39 -17.96
N ARG A 238 14.04 3.31 -19.30
CA ARG A 238 13.47 2.21 -20.10
C ARG A 238 14.02 0.84 -19.67
N SER A 239 15.32 0.75 -19.39
CA SER A 239 15.94 -0.50 -18.92
C SER A 239 15.37 -0.94 -17.57
N LEU A 240 15.16 -0.02 -16.62
CA LEU A 240 14.57 -0.31 -15.31
C LEU A 240 13.15 -0.83 -15.42
N VAL A 241 12.29 -0.16 -16.19
CA VAL A 241 10.90 -0.61 -16.43
C VAL A 241 10.88 -1.96 -17.15
N GLY A 242 11.76 -2.15 -18.13
CA GLY A 242 11.95 -3.42 -18.83
C GLY A 242 12.39 -4.58 -17.94
N GLN A 243 12.97 -4.34 -16.76
CA GLN A 243 13.25 -5.40 -15.77
C GLN A 243 11.96 -5.97 -15.17
N LEU A 244 10.84 -5.24 -15.18
CA LEU A 244 9.55 -5.67 -14.61
C LEU A 244 8.57 -6.22 -15.66
N GLN A 245 8.57 -5.70 -16.89
CA GLN A 245 7.58 -6.05 -17.92
C GLN A 245 7.95 -7.26 -18.81
N GLY A 246 9.24 -7.58 -18.98
CA GLY A 246 9.68 -8.58 -19.98
C GLY A 246 9.41 -10.06 -19.61
N ALA A 247 9.71 -10.97 -20.56
CA ALA A 247 9.63 -12.42 -20.34
C ALA A 247 10.61 -12.91 -19.27
N PHE A 248 10.16 -13.77 -18.36
CA PHE A 248 10.99 -14.25 -17.26
C PHE A 248 12.21 -15.06 -17.76
N SER A 249 13.42 -14.62 -17.39
CA SER A 249 14.65 -15.37 -17.66
C SER A 249 15.65 -15.22 -16.50
N TRP A 250 16.07 -16.37 -15.96
CA TRP A 250 16.94 -16.43 -14.78
C TRP A 250 18.29 -15.76 -15.00
N SER A 251 18.94 -15.99 -16.14
CA SER A 251 20.27 -15.47 -16.43
C SER A 251 20.31 -13.94 -16.51
N ARG A 252 19.33 -13.31 -17.17
CA ARG A 252 19.26 -11.85 -17.29
C ARG A 252 18.97 -11.18 -15.95
N LEU A 253 18.05 -11.75 -15.18
CA LEU A 253 17.70 -11.24 -13.85
C LEU A 253 18.87 -11.37 -12.87
N LEU A 254 19.54 -12.53 -12.86
CA LEU A 254 20.69 -12.77 -12.01
C LEU A 254 21.85 -11.83 -12.38
N GLY A 255 22.14 -11.67 -13.68
CA GLY A 255 23.14 -10.72 -14.16
C GLY A 255 22.82 -9.27 -13.80
N ALA A 256 21.55 -8.85 -13.92
CA ALA A 256 21.13 -7.51 -13.50
C ALA A 256 21.22 -7.32 -11.97
N ALA A 257 20.89 -8.36 -11.20
CA ALA A 257 20.93 -8.36 -9.75
C ALA A 257 22.36 -8.43 -9.18
N LEU A 258 23.39 -8.73 -9.98
CA LEU A 258 24.79 -8.64 -9.51
C LEU A 258 25.14 -7.24 -9.01
N LEU A 259 24.61 -6.18 -9.64
CA LEU A 259 24.82 -4.80 -9.20
C LEU A 259 23.87 -4.45 -8.05
N PRO A 260 24.37 -4.17 -6.82
CA PRO A 260 23.52 -3.85 -5.68
C PRO A 260 22.67 -2.60 -5.87
N SER A 261 23.22 -1.59 -6.56
CA SER A 261 22.51 -0.35 -6.87
C SER A 261 21.30 -0.56 -7.78
N LYS A 262 21.37 -1.51 -8.73
CA LYS A 262 20.22 -1.84 -9.58
C LYS A 262 19.09 -2.49 -8.79
N VAL A 263 19.42 -3.41 -7.88
CA VAL A 263 18.42 -4.04 -6.99
C VAL A 263 17.67 -2.96 -6.20
N ALA A 264 18.39 -2.04 -5.57
CA ALA A 264 17.77 -0.94 -4.81
C ALA A 264 16.86 -0.07 -5.69
N LYS A 265 17.30 0.30 -6.90
CA LYS A 265 16.50 1.10 -7.83
C LYS A 265 15.22 0.39 -8.29
N VAL A 266 15.29 -0.92 -8.58
CA VAL A 266 14.12 -1.71 -8.98
C VAL A 266 13.15 -1.88 -7.81
N LEU A 267 13.64 -2.08 -6.59
CA LEU A 267 12.79 -2.15 -5.39
C LEU A 267 12.12 -0.80 -5.09
N GLN A 268 12.82 0.32 -5.25
CA GLN A 268 12.24 1.66 -5.11
C GLN A 268 11.18 1.94 -6.18
N LEU A 269 11.42 1.51 -7.43
CA LEU A 269 10.41 1.55 -8.49
C LEU A 269 9.19 0.71 -8.12
N LEU A 270 9.41 -0.50 -7.63
CA LEU A 270 8.34 -1.40 -7.22
C LEU A 270 7.54 -0.82 -6.05
N ALA A 271 8.19 -0.17 -5.08
CA ALA A 271 7.53 0.52 -3.98
C ALA A 271 6.68 1.73 -4.47
N ALA A 272 7.12 2.42 -5.53
CA ALA A 272 6.35 3.52 -6.12
C ALA A 272 5.05 3.04 -6.80
N PHE A 273 5.06 1.83 -7.38
CA PHE A 273 3.90 1.26 -8.08
C PHE A 273 3.04 0.32 -7.22
N GLY A 274 3.66 -0.45 -6.32
CA GLY A 274 3.05 -1.51 -5.53
C GLY A 274 3.06 -1.17 -4.05
N HIS A 275 1.93 -0.63 -3.55
CA HIS A 275 1.65 -0.59 -2.12
C HIS A 275 1.12 -1.98 -1.68
N PRO A 276 1.40 -2.48 -0.46
CA PRO A 276 0.90 -3.77 0.07
C PRO A 276 -0.61 -4.06 -0.03
N ARG A 277 -1.44 -3.07 -0.37
CA ARG A 277 -2.90 -3.22 -0.53
C ARG A 277 -3.39 -3.13 -1.97
N GLU A 278 -2.52 -2.78 -2.92
CA GLU A 278 -2.90 -2.60 -4.31
C GLU A 278 -2.42 -3.76 -5.19
N PRO A 279 -3.28 -4.33 -6.05
CA PRO A 279 -2.85 -5.30 -7.03
C PRO A 279 -1.86 -4.63 -8.00
N LEU A 280 -0.74 -5.30 -8.24
CA LEU A 280 0.28 -4.83 -9.18
C LEU A 280 -0.33 -4.68 -10.59
N PRO A 281 0.12 -3.69 -11.38
CA PRO A 281 -0.34 -3.50 -12.75
C PRO A 281 -0.19 -4.78 -13.58
N ALA A 282 -1.19 -5.11 -14.41
CA ALA A 282 -1.21 -6.34 -15.22
C ALA A 282 -0.03 -6.44 -16.21
N GLN A 283 0.57 -5.31 -16.56
CA GLN A 283 1.73 -5.24 -17.45
C GLN A 283 3.02 -5.76 -16.79
N PHE A 284 3.07 -5.84 -15.47
CA PHE A 284 4.23 -6.39 -14.77
C PHE A 284 4.17 -7.91 -14.72
N ASN A 285 5.30 -8.54 -15.05
CA ASN A 285 5.41 -9.98 -14.93
C ASN A 285 5.53 -10.38 -13.45
N LEU A 286 4.51 -11.05 -12.93
CA LEU A 286 4.44 -11.48 -11.54
C LEU A 286 5.66 -12.31 -11.10
N ARG A 287 6.23 -13.15 -11.99
CA ARG A 287 7.41 -13.97 -11.65
C ARG A 287 8.66 -13.11 -11.48
N ARG A 288 8.80 -12.03 -12.26
CA ARG A 288 9.92 -11.09 -12.12
C ARG A 288 9.77 -10.23 -10.87
N VAL A 289 8.57 -9.72 -10.61
CA VAL A 289 8.24 -9.00 -9.37
C VAL A 289 8.53 -9.88 -8.15
N ALA A 290 8.13 -11.16 -8.17
CA ALA A 290 8.43 -12.11 -7.11
C ALA A 290 9.95 -12.31 -6.91
N PHE A 291 10.73 -12.39 -8.00
CA PHE A 291 12.19 -12.47 -7.91
C PHE A 291 12.80 -11.24 -7.22
N TRP A 292 12.42 -10.03 -7.64
CA TRP A 292 12.96 -8.79 -7.07
C TRP A 292 12.53 -8.57 -5.63
N SER A 293 11.24 -8.75 -5.32
CA SER A 293 10.72 -8.64 -3.95
C SER A 293 11.31 -9.69 -3.00
N ALA A 294 11.68 -10.87 -3.49
CA ALA A 294 12.40 -11.88 -2.70
C ALA A 294 13.80 -11.42 -2.25
N LEU A 295 14.40 -10.43 -2.92
CA LEU A 295 15.68 -9.83 -2.53
C LEU A 295 15.55 -8.78 -1.41
N ASP A 296 14.35 -8.22 -1.21
CA ASP A 296 14.07 -7.20 -0.18
C ASP A 296 13.87 -7.80 1.22
N GLN A 297 13.29 -9.00 1.29
CA GLN A 297 12.97 -9.67 2.55
C GLN A 297 14.23 -10.14 3.31
N ALA A 298 14.86 -9.24 4.07
CA ALA A 298 15.97 -9.54 4.96
C ALA A 298 15.55 -10.61 6.01
N GLY A 299 16.17 -11.79 5.98
CA GLY A 299 15.94 -12.86 6.97
C GLY A 299 15.24 -14.12 6.44
N HIS A 300 14.61 -14.08 5.27
CA HIS A 300 14.00 -15.28 4.68
C HIS A 300 14.98 -16.00 3.74
N ALA A 301 15.04 -17.33 3.87
CA ALA A 301 15.86 -18.20 3.04
C ALA A 301 15.22 -18.38 1.66
N ASN A 302 15.61 -17.52 0.72
CA ASN A 302 15.03 -17.49 -0.62
C ASN A 302 16.06 -17.92 -1.68
N LEU A 303 15.63 -18.77 -2.64
CA LEU A 303 16.48 -19.23 -3.74
C LEU A 303 17.08 -18.07 -4.58
N PRO A 304 16.33 -17.01 -4.95
CA PRO A 304 16.91 -15.85 -5.64
C PRO A 304 18.09 -15.22 -4.90
N ARG A 305 17.98 -15.09 -3.58
CA ARG A 305 19.02 -14.48 -2.73
C ARG A 305 20.24 -15.39 -2.62
N LEU A 306 20.01 -16.71 -2.56
CA LEU A 306 21.07 -17.71 -2.59
C LEU A 306 21.90 -17.57 -3.87
N LEU A 307 21.23 -17.58 -5.03
CA LEU A 307 21.89 -17.52 -6.33
C LEU A 307 22.62 -16.20 -6.57
N VAL A 308 22.00 -15.06 -6.26
CA VAL A 308 22.63 -13.74 -6.42
C VAL A 308 23.83 -13.59 -5.50
N GLY A 309 23.72 -14.05 -4.26
CA GLY A 309 24.81 -13.98 -3.31
C GLY A 309 25.98 -14.90 -3.67
N LEU A 310 25.71 -16.13 -4.08
CA LEU A 310 26.73 -17.04 -4.63
C LEU A 310 27.47 -16.42 -5.81
N ALA A 311 26.74 -15.83 -6.76
CA ALA A 311 27.34 -15.20 -7.92
C ALA A 311 28.20 -13.99 -7.55
N ARG A 312 27.76 -13.16 -6.60
CA ARG A 312 28.56 -12.04 -6.07
C ARG A 312 29.80 -12.51 -5.31
N SER A 313 29.66 -13.52 -4.45
CA SER A 313 30.81 -14.07 -3.72
C SER A 313 31.82 -14.72 -4.65
N ALA A 314 31.36 -15.41 -5.70
CA ALA A 314 32.24 -15.97 -6.71
C ALA A 314 33.00 -14.86 -7.48
N LEU A 315 32.33 -13.77 -7.85
CA LEU A 315 32.97 -12.63 -8.53
C LEU A 315 33.99 -11.91 -7.64
N VAL A 316 33.66 -11.69 -6.37
CA VAL A 316 34.60 -11.10 -5.41
C VAL A 316 35.76 -12.06 -5.14
N GLY A 317 35.47 -13.35 -4.98
CA GLY A 317 36.46 -14.40 -4.77
C GLY A 317 37.44 -14.52 -5.94
N THR A 318 36.96 -14.45 -7.18
CA THR A 318 37.83 -14.48 -8.36
C THR A 318 38.69 -13.23 -8.46
N ALA A 319 38.15 -12.05 -8.15
CA ALA A 319 38.92 -10.80 -8.13
C ALA A 319 40.02 -10.82 -7.05
N ILE A 320 39.69 -11.27 -5.83
CA ILE A 320 40.66 -11.41 -4.73
C ILE A 320 41.70 -12.49 -5.05
N GLY A 321 41.27 -13.63 -5.59
CA GLY A 321 42.14 -14.71 -6.02
C GLY A 321 43.12 -14.25 -7.10
N LEU A 322 42.64 -13.55 -8.13
CA LEU A 322 43.49 -13.00 -9.20
C LEU A 322 44.49 -11.98 -8.66
N LEU A 323 44.04 -11.05 -7.81
CA LEU A 323 44.92 -10.07 -7.17
C LEU A 323 46.01 -10.76 -6.34
N THR A 324 45.63 -11.77 -5.57
CA THR A 324 46.55 -12.51 -4.71
C THR A 324 47.51 -13.36 -5.53
N LEU A 325 47.06 -13.95 -6.64
CA LEU A 325 47.90 -14.67 -7.59
C LEU A 325 48.95 -13.73 -8.20
N LEU A 326 48.54 -12.54 -8.67
CA LEU A 326 49.47 -11.54 -9.24
C LEU A 326 50.52 -11.09 -8.21
N LEU A 327 50.10 -10.80 -6.98
CA LEU A 327 51.01 -10.40 -5.90
C LEU A 327 51.98 -11.53 -5.51
N THR A 328 51.50 -12.77 -5.37
CA THR A 328 52.33 -13.89 -4.93
C THR A 328 53.27 -14.41 -6.02
N LEU A 329 52.87 -14.35 -7.30
CA LEU A 329 53.76 -14.60 -8.43
C LEU A 329 54.89 -13.58 -8.48
N SER A 330 54.61 -12.30 -8.22
CA SER A 330 55.65 -11.26 -8.17
C SER A 330 56.67 -11.49 -7.04
N SER A 331 56.28 -12.21 -5.99
CA SER A 331 57.15 -12.55 -4.84
C SER A 331 57.88 -13.90 -4.98
N GLY A 332 57.72 -14.62 -6.10
CA GLY A 332 58.39 -15.90 -6.36
C GLY A 332 57.92 -17.08 -5.49
N ARG A 333 56.71 -17.01 -4.91
CA ARG A 333 56.19 -18.05 -4.00
C ARG A 333 55.62 -19.24 -4.78
N MET A 334 56.13 -20.46 -4.55
CA MET A 334 55.72 -21.67 -5.28
C MET A 334 54.25 -22.08 -5.03
N ASP A 335 53.68 -21.76 -3.86
CA ASP A 335 52.29 -22.09 -3.50
C ASP A 335 51.25 -21.02 -3.93
N ALA A 336 51.62 -20.08 -4.79
CA ALA A 336 50.79 -18.95 -5.21
C ALA A 336 49.40 -19.36 -5.71
N VAL A 337 49.33 -20.43 -6.53
CA VAL A 337 48.09 -20.94 -7.11
C VAL A 337 47.16 -21.53 -6.04
N ASN A 338 47.70 -22.34 -5.13
CA ASN A 338 46.90 -22.96 -4.06
C ASN A 338 46.35 -21.91 -3.09
N LEU A 339 47.16 -20.91 -2.73
CA LEU A 339 46.75 -19.83 -1.82
C LEU A 339 45.66 -18.94 -2.45
N SER A 340 45.81 -18.56 -3.73
CA SER A 340 44.81 -17.76 -4.45
C SER A 340 43.48 -18.51 -4.62
N LEU A 341 43.52 -19.79 -5.00
CA LEU A 341 42.33 -20.62 -5.12
C LEU A 341 41.65 -20.84 -3.76
N GLY A 342 42.43 -21.12 -2.71
CA GLY A 342 41.93 -21.28 -1.35
C GLY A 342 41.20 -20.05 -0.84
N LEU A 343 41.76 -18.85 -1.08
CA LEU A 343 41.13 -17.60 -0.68
C LEU A 343 39.86 -17.31 -1.49
N ALA A 344 39.85 -17.58 -2.79
CA ALA A 344 38.67 -17.44 -3.63
C ALA A 344 37.52 -18.35 -3.14
N ILE A 345 37.81 -19.62 -2.87
CA ILE A 345 36.85 -20.59 -2.32
C ILE A 345 36.36 -20.15 -0.93
N ALA A 346 37.26 -19.66 -0.07
CA ALA A 346 36.91 -19.20 1.27
C ALA A 346 35.87 -18.06 1.26
N THR A 347 35.88 -17.16 0.26
CA THR A 347 34.86 -16.11 0.15
C THR A 347 33.45 -16.66 -0.10
N VAL A 348 33.33 -17.72 -0.91
CA VAL A 348 32.05 -18.39 -1.18
C VAL A 348 31.56 -19.11 0.06
N PHE A 349 32.45 -19.82 0.76
CA PHE A 349 32.12 -20.49 2.03
C PHE A 349 31.72 -19.49 3.13
N ALA A 350 32.41 -18.36 3.25
CA ALA A 350 32.07 -17.32 4.21
C ALA A 350 30.67 -16.76 3.92
N TRP A 351 30.37 -16.49 2.65
CA TRP A 351 29.05 -16.02 2.25
C TRP A 351 27.94 -17.07 2.49
N LEU A 352 28.18 -18.34 2.14
CA LEU A 352 27.25 -19.44 2.41
C LEU A 352 26.97 -19.63 3.90
N SER A 353 28.02 -19.56 4.73
CA SER A 353 27.91 -19.65 6.18
C SER A 353 27.09 -18.49 6.75
N TRP A 354 27.34 -17.27 6.28
CA TRP A 354 26.55 -16.10 6.65
C TRP A 354 25.09 -16.20 6.19
N PHE A 355 24.85 -16.66 4.96
CA PHE A 355 23.50 -16.84 4.42
C PHE A 355 22.71 -17.87 5.23
N GLY A 356 23.31 -19.02 5.52
CA GLY A 356 22.70 -20.06 6.36
C GLY A 356 22.43 -19.54 7.78
N PHE A 357 23.37 -18.81 8.36
CA PHE A 357 23.20 -18.22 9.69
C PHE A 357 22.09 -17.17 9.73
N ALA A 358 22.02 -16.27 8.74
CA ALA A 358 20.98 -15.26 8.62
C ALA A 358 19.58 -15.89 8.39
N ALA A 359 19.51 -16.95 7.59
CA ALA A 359 18.30 -17.74 7.40
C ALA A 359 17.86 -18.41 8.72
N LEU A 360 18.81 -18.91 9.50
CA LEU A 360 18.54 -19.54 10.78
C LEU A 360 18.06 -18.52 11.82
N ILE A 361 18.65 -17.31 11.85
CA ILE A 361 18.13 -16.19 12.66
C ILE A 361 16.67 -15.91 12.29
N GLY A 362 16.36 -15.75 11.01
CA GLY A 362 15.00 -15.44 10.55
C GLY A 362 14.01 -16.56 10.84
N TRP A 363 14.39 -17.83 10.63
CA TRP A 363 13.55 -18.97 10.98
C TRP A 363 13.27 -19.05 12.48
N GLN A 364 14.29 -18.80 13.30
CA GLN A 364 14.14 -18.82 14.75
C GLN A 364 13.19 -17.68 15.19
N SER A 365 13.38 -16.48 14.63
CA SER A 365 12.76 -15.27 15.13
C SER A 365 11.36 -14.97 14.61
N GLN A 366 10.86 -15.76 13.65
CA GLN A 366 9.48 -15.68 13.17
C GLN A 366 8.46 -15.86 14.30
N ASP A 367 7.40 -15.05 14.26
CA ASP A 367 6.27 -15.17 15.18
C ASP A 367 5.60 -16.54 15.06
N GLU A 368 5.24 -17.12 16.20
CA GLU A 368 4.50 -18.38 16.29
C GLU A 368 3.04 -18.11 15.90
N ASN A 369 2.78 -18.05 14.59
CA ASN A 369 1.43 -17.84 14.07
C ASN A 369 0.55 -19.06 14.32
N MET A 370 -0.77 -18.87 14.47
CA MET A 370 -1.76 -19.97 14.61
C MET A 370 -1.72 -21.03 13.50
N ARG A 371 -1.07 -20.78 12.36
CA ARG A 371 -0.93 -21.74 11.25
C ARG A 371 0.29 -22.65 11.36
N SER A 372 1.20 -22.44 12.33
CA SER A 372 2.36 -23.31 12.49
C SER A 372 1.96 -24.63 13.17
N SER A 373 2.34 -25.77 12.58
CA SER A 373 2.18 -27.09 13.20
C SER A 373 2.85 -27.15 14.57
N ARG A 374 2.27 -27.90 15.52
CA ARG A 374 2.84 -28.15 16.86
C ARG A 374 4.30 -28.61 16.79
N GLN A 375 4.64 -29.44 15.81
CA GLN A 375 6.00 -29.93 15.61
C GLN A 375 6.99 -28.80 15.26
N ALA A 376 6.57 -27.82 14.46
CA ALA A 376 7.41 -26.69 14.10
C ALA A 376 7.70 -25.78 15.31
N ILE A 377 6.71 -25.58 16.18
CA ILE A 377 6.87 -24.84 17.44
C ILE A 377 7.84 -25.58 18.37
N PHE A 378 7.68 -26.89 18.52
CA PHE A 378 8.56 -27.73 19.34
C PHE A 378 10.02 -27.61 18.91
N TRP A 379 10.31 -27.86 17.64
CA TRP A 379 11.70 -27.82 17.14
C TRP A 379 12.33 -26.44 17.26
N ARG A 380 11.56 -25.36 17.13
CA ARG A 380 12.05 -23.98 17.34
C ARG A 380 12.41 -23.67 18.79
N LEU A 381 11.66 -24.23 19.74
CA LEU A 381 11.93 -24.09 21.17
C LEU A 381 13.11 -24.96 21.59
N ALA A 382 13.16 -26.21 21.12
CA ALA A 382 14.21 -27.17 21.47
C ALA A 382 15.58 -26.87 20.81
N PHE A 383 15.61 -26.11 19.71
CA PHE A 383 16.84 -25.89 18.93
C PHE A 383 17.99 -25.28 19.74
N ILE A 384 17.76 -24.19 20.47
CA ILE A 384 18.80 -23.52 21.28
C ILE A 384 19.35 -24.43 22.39
N PRO A 385 18.54 -25.07 23.25
CA PRO A 385 19.08 -25.96 24.28
C PRO A 385 19.77 -27.21 23.70
N LEU A 386 19.29 -27.77 22.58
CA LEU A 386 19.98 -28.86 21.89
C LEU A 386 21.36 -28.42 21.38
N LEU A 387 21.45 -27.21 20.83
CA LEU A 387 22.70 -26.65 20.32
C LEU A 387 23.69 -26.35 21.47
N VAL A 388 23.20 -25.91 22.63
CA VAL A 388 24.01 -25.76 23.85
C VAL A 388 24.51 -27.11 24.36
N CYS A 389 23.64 -28.12 24.40
CA CYS A 389 24.00 -29.48 24.80
C CYS A 389 25.08 -30.08 23.88
N LEU A 390 24.91 -29.93 22.56
CA LEU A 390 25.88 -30.38 21.56
C LEU A 390 27.23 -29.68 21.76
N GLY A 391 27.24 -28.36 21.94
CA GLY A 391 28.45 -27.59 22.18
C GLY A 391 29.19 -28.03 23.45
N MET A 392 28.46 -28.23 24.55
CA MET A 392 29.01 -28.72 25.82
C MET A 392 29.57 -30.14 25.70
N LEU A 393 28.89 -31.03 24.96
CA LEU A 393 29.35 -32.39 24.72
C LEU A 393 30.65 -32.42 23.92
N LEU A 394 30.78 -31.57 22.90
CA LEU A 394 32.02 -31.44 22.13
C LEU A 394 33.20 -30.94 22.98
N ILE A 395 32.95 -30.02 23.91
CA ILE A 395 33.98 -29.48 24.81
C ILE A 395 34.42 -30.53 25.83
N HIS A 396 33.47 -31.10 26.59
CA HIS A 396 33.77 -31.94 27.75
C HIS A 396 34.00 -33.41 27.40
N LEU A 397 33.28 -33.94 26.41
CA LEU A 397 33.36 -35.35 26.03
C LEU A 397 34.29 -35.58 24.85
N GLY A 398 34.31 -34.65 23.89
CA GLY A 398 35.15 -34.74 22.70
C GLY A 398 36.56 -34.17 22.88
N GLY A 399 36.81 -33.37 23.92
CA GLY A 399 38.06 -32.60 24.06
C GLY A 399 38.26 -31.53 22.96
N GLN A 400 37.26 -31.32 22.11
CA GLN A 400 37.34 -30.46 20.93
C GLN A 400 36.82 -29.06 21.25
N ARG A 401 37.55 -28.33 22.10
CA ARG A 401 37.10 -27.01 22.61
C ARG A 401 36.82 -26.00 21.51
N ILE A 402 37.64 -25.99 20.46
CA ILE A 402 37.48 -25.08 19.32
C ILE A 402 36.16 -25.38 18.60
N LEU A 403 35.88 -26.65 18.30
CA LEU A 403 34.65 -27.06 17.63
C LEU A 403 33.40 -26.76 18.47
N GLY A 404 33.44 -27.04 19.78
CA GLY A 404 32.33 -26.70 20.67
C GLY A 404 32.08 -25.20 20.78
N SER A 405 33.13 -24.38 20.79
CA SER A 405 33.01 -22.91 20.81
C SER A 405 32.42 -22.37 19.50
N ILE A 406 32.79 -22.96 18.35
CA ILE A 406 32.20 -22.63 17.04
C ILE A 406 30.69 -22.90 17.02
N VAL A 407 30.20 -23.86 17.81
CA VAL A 407 28.76 -24.13 17.95
C VAL A 407 28.11 -23.15 18.94
N LEU A 408 28.70 -22.94 20.12
CA LEU A 408 28.09 -22.16 21.21
C LEU A 408 27.98 -20.66 20.92
N ILE A 409 28.97 -20.06 20.24
CA ILE A 409 28.96 -18.61 19.94
C ILE A 409 27.78 -18.23 19.02
N PRO A 410 27.55 -18.89 17.85
CA PRO A 410 26.33 -18.72 17.07
C PRO A 410 25.06 -18.97 17.88
N GLY A 411 25.06 -19.97 18.77
CA GLY A 411 23.95 -20.26 19.68
C GLY A 411 23.55 -19.08 20.56
N LEU A 412 24.53 -18.42 21.18
CA LEU A 412 24.32 -17.21 21.97
C LEU A 412 23.77 -16.07 21.10
N ILE A 413 24.36 -15.83 19.92
CA ILE A 413 23.90 -14.77 19.00
C ILE A 413 22.43 -15.01 18.59
N LEU A 414 22.05 -16.26 18.34
CA LEU A 414 20.66 -16.64 18.05
C LEU A 414 19.73 -16.34 19.22
N ALA A 415 20.12 -16.70 20.44
CA ALA A 415 19.32 -16.43 21.65
C ALA A 415 19.13 -14.92 21.88
N VAL A 416 20.20 -14.13 21.72
CA VAL A 416 20.14 -12.66 21.81
C VAL A 416 19.23 -12.08 20.74
N ARG A 417 19.41 -12.45 19.46
CA ARG A 417 18.59 -11.96 18.34
C ARG A 417 17.12 -12.30 18.51
N ARG A 418 16.81 -13.53 18.93
CA ARG A 418 15.46 -14.00 19.26
C ARG A 418 14.83 -13.10 20.32
N TYR A 419 15.51 -12.94 21.46
CA TYR A 419 15.01 -12.14 22.58
C TYR A 419 14.79 -10.67 22.18
N MET A 420 15.73 -10.07 21.46
CA MET A 420 15.64 -8.68 21.00
C MET A 420 14.44 -8.44 20.07
N GLN A 421 14.24 -9.31 19.07
CA GLN A 421 13.12 -9.15 18.13
C GLN A 421 11.76 -9.32 18.82
N ARG A 422 11.63 -10.31 19.71
CA ARG A 422 10.39 -10.54 20.48
C ARG A 422 10.12 -9.46 21.53
N ALA A 423 11.17 -8.90 22.12
CA ALA A 423 11.06 -7.75 23.02
C ALA A 423 10.83 -6.41 22.31
N ARG A 424 10.80 -6.38 20.96
CA ARG A 424 10.73 -5.17 20.12
C ARG A 424 11.83 -4.14 20.44
N LEU A 425 12.98 -4.62 20.89
CA LEU A 425 14.14 -3.79 21.17
C LEU A 425 14.88 -3.52 19.85
N ALA A 426 14.60 -2.37 19.24
CA ALA A 426 15.38 -1.87 18.12
C ALA A 426 16.61 -1.13 18.64
N PHE A 427 17.78 -1.77 18.58
CA PHE A 427 19.03 -1.06 18.76
C PHE A 427 19.49 -0.52 17.40
N GLU A 428 19.42 0.81 17.23
CA GLU A 428 20.12 1.48 16.14
C GLU A 428 21.62 1.47 16.43
N LEU A 429 22.31 0.43 15.97
CA LEU A 429 23.77 0.39 15.96
C LEU A 429 24.27 1.41 14.94
N LYS A 430 24.51 2.65 15.37
CA LYS A 430 25.23 3.65 14.56
C LYS A 430 26.57 3.07 14.14
N GLY A 431 26.99 3.22 12.89
CA GLY A 431 28.18 2.54 12.32
C GLY A 431 29.49 2.69 13.10
N TRP A 432 29.61 3.69 13.98
CA TRP A 432 30.75 3.88 14.89
C TRP A 432 30.72 2.95 16.12
N SER A 433 29.57 2.39 16.51
CA SER A 433 29.48 1.39 17.58
C SER A 433 30.08 0.02 17.17
N LEU A 434 30.39 -0.18 15.89
CA LEU A 434 31.22 -1.31 15.44
C LEU A 434 32.68 -1.17 15.92
N LEU A 435 33.17 0.03 16.20
CA LEU A 435 34.49 0.22 16.80
C LEU A 435 34.52 -0.23 18.27
N LEU A 436 33.38 -0.22 18.98
CA LEU A 436 33.24 -0.84 20.30
C LEU A 436 33.28 -2.39 20.24
N LEU A 437 33.00 -2.98 19.08
CA LEU A 437 33.18 -4.42 18.85
C LEU A 437 34.63 -4.80 18.51
N LEU A 438 35.49 -3.84 18.14
CA LEU A 438 36.91 -4.09 17.86
C LEU A 438 37.68 -4.70 19.05
N PRO A 439 37.53 -4.20 20.31
CA PRO A 439 38.12 -4.87 21.46
C PRO A 439 37.51 -6.25 21.73
N ILE A 440 36.21 -6.45 21.46
CA ILE A 440 35.54 -7.76 21.57
C ILE A 440 36.13 -8.74 20.55
N PHE A 441 36.43 -8.28 19.33
CA PHE A 441 37.06 -9.08 18.28
C PHE A 441 38.51 -9.46 18.63
N LYS A 442 39.26 -8.53 19.23
CA LYS A 442 40.63 -8.79 19.74
C LYS A 442 40.60 -9.74 20.95
N MET A 443 39.55 -9.67 21.76
CA MET A 443 39.21 -10.63 22.82
C MET A 443 38.59 -11.93 22.28
N GLY A 444 38.45 -12.11 20.96
CA GLY A 444 37.92 -13.34 20.36
C GLY A 444 38.69 -14.59 20.81
N ALA A 445 40.01 -14.47 21.03
CA ALA A 445 40.83 -15.53 21.62
C ALA A 445 40.38 -15.91 23.05
N VAL A 446 39.88 -14.95 23.82
CA VAL A 446 39.31 -15.15 25.17
C VAL A 446 37.89 -15.74 25.10
N ILE A 447 37.11 -15.42 24.06
CA ILE A 447 35.78 -16.01 23.85
C ILE A 447 35.87 -17.54 23.64
N PHE A 448 36.91 -18.03 22.96
CA PHE A 448 37.18 -19.48 22.85
C PHE A 448 37.58 -20.13 24.19
N VAL A 449 38.02 -19.34 25.17
CA VAL A 449 38.41 -19.77 26.53
C VAL A 449 37.22 -19.71 27.51
N PHE A 450 36.11 -19.05 27.15
CA PHE A 450 34.91 -18.91 28.00
C PHE A 450 33.62 -19.27 27.25
N SER A 451 33.65 -20.29 26.39
CA SER A 451 32.47 -20.74 25.65
C SER A 451 31.37 -21.29 26.59
N GLU A 452 31.71 -21.68 27.81
CA GLU A 452 30.78 -22.05 28.88
C GLU A 452 29.90 -20.86 29.32
N VAL A 453 30.46 -19.64 29.33
CA VAL A 453 29.71 -18.41 29.61
C VAL A 453 28.70 -18.14 28.49
N ALA A 454 29.08 -18.41 27.23
CA ALA A 454 28.18 -18.26 26.09
C ALA A 454 27.01 -19.25 26.16
N ALA A 455 27.26 -20.49 26.57
CA ALA A 455 26.21 -21.48 26.82
C ALA A 455 25.24 -21.04 27.92
N LEU A 456 25.77 -20.55 29.06
CA LEU A 456 24.96 -20.08 30.17
C LEU A 456 24.11 -18.88 29.76
N GLY A 457 24.70 -17.89 29.08
CA GLY A 457 24.00 -16.73 28.55
C GLY A 457 22.88 -17.11 27.56
N ALA A 458 23.14 -18.08 26.66
CA ALA A 458 22.15 -18.56 25.70
C ALA A 458 20.96 -19.23 26.40
N LEU A 459 21.21 -20.07 27.41
CA LEU A 459 20.16 -20.73 28.19
C LEU A 459 19.34 -19.73 29.01
N VAL A 460 19.99 -18.77 29.70
CA VAL A 460 19.29 -17.75 30.48
C VAL A 460 18.37 -16.92 29.59
N LEU A 461 18.85 -16.45 28.45
CA LEU A 461 18.04 -15.68 27.49
C LEU A 461 16.88 -16.51 26.92
N TRP A 462 17.11 -17.79 26.65
CA TRP A 462 16.06 -18.71 26.20
C TRP A 462 15.00 -18.94 27.29
N ILE A 463 15.39 -19.14 28.55
CA ILE A 463 14.46 -19.26 29.68
C ILE A 463 13.64 -17.97 29.84
N MET A 464 14.29 -16.81 29.80
CA MET A 464 13.59 -15.52 29.90
C MET A 464 12.57 -15.32 28.78
N ASP A 465 12.93 -15.63 27.53
CA ASP A 465 12.04 -15.54 26.37
C ASP A 465 10.82 -16.46 26.51
N THR A 466 11.05 -17.73 26.89
CA THR A 466 9.98 -18.72 27.04
C THR A 466 9.03 -18.38 28.18
N ILE A 467 9.52 -17.89 29.32
CA ILE A 467 8.67 -17.45 30.44
C ILE A 467 7.81 -16.25 30.02
N LYS A 468 8.42 -15.26 29.37
CA LYS A 468 7.71 -14.04 28.94
C LYS A 468 6.59 -14.34 27.95
N HIS A 469 6.81 -15.27 27.03
CA HIS A 469 5.85 -15.60 25.96
C HIS A 469 5.01 -16.87 26.21
N ARG A 470 5.06 -17.43 27.43
CA ARG A 470 4.38 -18.69 27.80
C ARG A 470 2.89 -18.72 27.44
N GLN A 471 2.17 -17.61 27.59
CA GLN A 471 0.73 -17.54 27.34
C GLN A 471 0.42 -17.60 25.85
N THR A 472 1.25 -16.96 25.01
CA THR A 472 1.11 -17.00 23.55
C THR A 472 1.41 -18.41 23.03
N ILE A 473 2.52 -19.01 23.48
CA ILE A 473 2.92 -20.39 23.14
C ILE A 473 1.81 -21.38 23.55
N ALA A 474 1.25 -21.24 24.77
CA ALA A 474 0.21 -22.15 25.25
C ALA A 474 -1.13 -22.00 24.52
N ARG A 475 -1.42 -20.82 23.94
CA ARG A 475 -2.61 -20.60 23.11
C ARG A 475 -2.43 -21.18 21.71
N THR A 476 -1.28 -20.96 21.07
CA THR A 476 -0.98 -21.47 19.74
C THR A 476 -0.89 -23.01 19.72
N TRP A 477 -0.27 -23.60 20.75
CA TRP A 477 -0.17 -25.06 20.90
C TRP A 477 -1.52 -25.75 21.10
N ARG A 478 -2.49 -25.08 21.74
CA ARG A 478 -3.85 -25.61 21.92
C ARG A 478 -4.73 -25.45 20.67
N ALA A 479 -4.41 -24.50 19.80
CA ALA A 479 -5.21 -24.15 18.62
C ALA A 479 -4.83 -24.93 17.36
N GLY A 480 -3.54 -25.27 17.17
CA GLY A 480 -3.10 -26.29 16.20
C GLY A 480 -3.14 -27.67 16.81
#